data_AF-A0A8S3FES8-F1
#
_entry.id   AF-A0A8S3FES8-F1
#
_cell.length_a   1.000
_cell.length_b   1.000
_cell.length_c   1.000
_cell.angle_alpha   90.00
_cell.angle_beta   90.00
_cell.angle_gamma   90.00
#
_symmetry.space_group_name_H-M   'P 1'
#
loop_
_entity.id
_entity.type
_entity.pdbx_description
1 polymer ?
#
loop_
_entity_poly.entity_id
_entity_poly.type
_entity_poly.pdbx_seq_one_letter_code
_entity_poly.pdbx_strand_id
1 'polypeptide(L)'
;NSTSINIIGEIQLEIKIQGHTTLILADVATNIITDLLLGNDWIAENNVIIDSPQRHIFLTDKYYQLIATTPFIKPPDIHLPILLIDEITLPPYSEKLINVKTASPIKNTIDVLFEPAHNLYSKQILLANAILKMENNTSQIMIINANDRQRTLSKNTKLGHISYQTELNNYCILPILSEDDNYQPTYSKSFNYKRNKNNTRKSGSCDPLFRGKRKVRYTDFTCRK
;
A
#
# COMPACT_ATOMS: atom_id res chain seq x y z
N ASN A 1 -6.38 4.85 26.20
CA ASN A 1 -5.13 5.42 26.76
C ASN A 1 -4.54 6.40 25.76
N SER A 2 -4.81 7.70 25.92
CA SER A 2 -4.21 8.75 25.11
C SER A 2 -3.08 9.40 25.90
N THR A 3 -1.85 8.94 25.71
CA THR A 3 -0.66 9.68 26.13
C THR A 3 -0.49 10.89 25.20
N SER A 4 -0.30 12.08 25.76
CA SER A 4 -0.04 13.30 25.00
C SER A 4 1.23 13.16 24.15
N ILE A 5 1.17 13.54 22.88
CA ILE A 5 2.33 13.62 21.99
C ILE A 5 3.26 14.71 22.54
N ASN A 6 4.50 14.35 22.83
CA ASN A 6 5.52 15.28 23.34
C ASN A 6 6.31 15.85 22.15
N ILE A 7 5.92 17.05 21.71
CA ILE A 7 6.61 17.80 20.65
C ILE A 7 7.83 18.49 21.28
N ILE A 8 9.02 18.16 20.78
CA ILE A 8 10.29 18.71 21.25
C ILE A 8 10.87 19.78 20.32
N GLY A 9 10.26 19.99 19.16
CA GLY A 9 10.64 21.04 18.24
C GLY A 9 9.79 21.04 16.97
N GLU A 10 10.01 22.04 16.13
CA GLU A 10 9.43 22.17 14.80
C GLU A 10 10.59 22.33 13.81
N ILE A 11 10.49 21.71 12.64
CA ILE A 11 11.48 21.81 11.56
C ILE A 11 10.79 22.13 10.25
N GLN A 12 11.43 22.97 9.45
CA GLN A 12 11.00 23.22 8.07
C GLN A 12 11.74 22.27 7.14
N LEU A 13 11.00 21.44 6.41
CA LEU A 13 11.55 20.50 5.44
C LEU A 13 11.27 21.00 4.04
N GLU A 14 12.31 21.03 3.21
CA GLU A 14 12.19 21.25 1.77
C GLU A 14 11.89 19.91 1.09
N ILE A 15 10.75 19.83 0.41
CA ILE A 15 10.34 18.65 -0.34
C ILE A 15 10.14 18.99 -1.82
N LYS A 16 10.47 18.04 -2.70
CA LYS A 16 10.34 18.22 -4.14
C LYS A 16 9.32 17.23 -4.71
N ILE A 17 8.25 17.75 -5.28
CA ILE A 17 7.16 16.96 -5.87
C ILE A 17 7.04 17.34 -7.34
N GLN A 18 7.23 16.37 -8.24
CA GLN A 18 7.09 16.55 -9.70
C GLN A 18 7.88 17.75 -10.27
N GLY A 19 9.07 18.02 -9.72
CA GLY A 19 9.91 19.13 -10.16
C GLY A 19 9.70 20.45 -9.44
N HIS A 20 8.64 20.57 -8.63
CA HIS A 20 8.37 21.75 -7.81
C HIS A 20 8.89 21.56 -6.38
N THR A 21 9.63 22.54 -5.89
CA THR A 21 10.08 22.62 -4.50
C THR A 21 9.02 23.30 -3.65
N THR A 22 8.66 22.70 -2.52
CA THR A 22 7.79 23.31 -1.50
C THR A 22 8.36 23.07 -0.10
N LEU A 23 7.92 23.86 0.87
CA LEU A 23 8.35 23.77 2.26
C LEU A 23 7.19 23.26 3.10
N ILE A 24 7.44 22.24 3.93
CA ILE A 24 6.51 21.77 4.95
C ILE A 24 7.07 22.08 6.33
N LEU A 25 6.20 22.50 7.25
CA LEU A 25 6.54 22.57 8.67
C LEU A 25 6.17 21.23 9.30
N ALA A 26 7.10 20.64 10.03
CA ALA A 26 6.96 19.33 10.65
C ALA A 26 7.30 19.41 12.14
N ASP A 27 6.40 18.89 12.97
CA ASP A 27 6.64 18.74 14.40
C ASP A 27 7.54 17.53 14.67
N VAL A 28 8.56 17.73 15.50
CA VAL A 28 9.47 16.69 15.97
C VAL A 28 8.95 16.20 17.32
N ALA A 29 8.53 14.94 17.42
CA ALA A 29 8.00 14.36 18.65
C ALA A 29 8.85 13.19 19.15
N THR A 30 8.97 13.03 20.48
CA THR A 30 9.75 11.91 21.08
C THR A 30 8.94 10.63 21.23
N ASN A 31 7.61 10.75 21.29
CA ASN A 31 6.70 9.64 21.53
C ASN A 31 5.67 9.62 20.40
N ILE A 32 6.01 8.90 19.33
CA ILE A 32 5.18 8.83 18.14
C ILE A 32 4.15 7.72 18.37
N ILE A 33 2.89 8.11 18.57
CA ILE A 33 1.75 7.21 18.82
C ILE A 33 0.94 7.01 17.52
N THR A 34 1.39 7.63 16.43
CA THR A 34 0.74 7.62 15.11
C THR A 34 1.58 6.85 14.10
N ASP A 35 0.92 6.34 13.05
CA ASP A 35 1.62 5.76 11.92
C ASP A 35 2.59 6.78 11.30
N LEU A 36 3.76 6.30 10.90
CA LEU A 36 4.81 7.11 10.28
C LEU A 36 4.91 6.82 8.80
N LEU A 37 4.93 7.87 7.99
CA LEU A 37 5.36 7.78 6.61
C LEU A 37 6.88 7.76 6.57
N LEU A 38 7.43 6.60 6.22
CA LEU A 38 8.87 6.40 6.14
C LEU A 38 9.33 6.64 4.71
N GLY A 39 10.22 7.62 4.56
CA GLY A 39 10.82 7.96 3.27
C GLY A 39 11.79 6.89 2.76
N ASN A 40 12.13 7.00 1.48
CA ASN A 40 13.07 6.08 0.82
C ASN A 40 14.49 6.17 1.39
N ASP A 41 14.86 7.34 1.90
CA ASP A 41 16.10 7.59 2.65
C ASP A 41 16.18 6.73 3.92
N TRP A 42 15.12 6.73 4.73
CA TRP A 42 15.06 5.90 5.93
C TRP A 42 15.09 4.40 5.59
N ILE A 43 14.34 3.99 4.56
CA ILE A 43 14.32 2.60 4.05
C ILE A 43 15.74 2.15 3.66
N ALA A 44 16.47 3.00 2.95
CA ALA A 44 17.84 2.72 2.50
C ALA A 44 18.83 2.63 3.66
N GLU A 45 18.76 3.56 4.63
CA GLU A 45 19.66 3.58 5.79
C GLU A 45 19.43 2.37 6.72
N ASN A 46 18.19 1.88 6.80
CA ASN A 46 17.80 0.81 7.73
C ASN A 46 17.72 -0.58 7.07
N ASN A 47 18.25 -0.75 5.85
CA ASN A 47 18.25 -2.01 5.10
C ASN A 47 16.87 -2.70 5.06
N VAL A 48 15.85 -1.90 4.74
CA VAL A 48 14.49 -2.39 4.58
C VAL A 48 14.30 -2.94 3.16
N ILE A 49 13.77 -4.16 3.07
CA ILE A 49 13.50 -4.85 1.82
C ILE A 49 11.99 -4.97 1.65
N ILE A 50 11.46 -4.34 0.61
CA ILE A 50 10.05 -4.44 0.23
C ILE A 50 9.95 -5.51 -0.87
N ASP A 51 9.50 -6.70 -0.51
CA ASP A 51 9.26 -7.79 -1.46
C ASP A 51 7.80 -7.74 -1.92
N SER A 52 7.55 -7.02 -3.01
CA SER A 52 6.22 -6.88 -3.60
C SER A 52 5.62 -8.21 -4.07
N PRO A 53 6.36 -9.10 -4.79
CA PRO A 53 5.84 -10.42 -5.17
C PRO A 53 5.36 -11.26 -3.98
N GLN A 54 6.11 -11.27 -2.88
CA GLN A 54 5.74 -12.00 -1.67
C GLN A 54 4.82 -11.20 -0.73
N ARG A 55 4.60 -9.91 -1.01
CA ARG A 55 3.81 -8.98 -0.20
C ARG A 55 4.29 -8.88 1.25
N HIS A 56 5.61 -8.78 1.44
CA HIS A 56 6.24 -8.67 2.75
C HIS A 56 7.24 -7.52 2.80
N ILE A 57 7.42 -6.95 3.99
CA ILE A 57 8.46 -5.98 4.30
C ILE A 57 9.39 -6.63 5.32
N PHE A 58 10.69 -6.63 5.02
CA PHE A 58 11.73 -7.16 5.89
C PHE A 58 12.63 -6.04 6.37
N LEU A 59 12.96 -6.04 7.66
CA LEU A 59 14.00 -5.21 8.24
C LEU A 59 15.23 -6.09 8.48
N THR A 60 16.40 -5.65 8.03
CA THR A 60 17.64 -6.42 8.17
C THR A 60 18.74 -5.64 8.87
N ASP A 61 19.66 -6.34 9.53
CA ASP A 61 20.86 -5.72 10.09
C ASP A 61 21.88 -5.39 8.99
N LYS A 62 23.00 -4.78 9.37
CA LYS A 62 24.11 -4.47 8.45
C LYS A 62 24.77 -5.69 7.77
N TYR A 63 24.42 -6.90 8.20
CA TYR A 63 24.89 -8.16 7.61
C TYR A 63 23.76 -8.90 6.87
N TYR A 64 22.65 -8.22 6.57
CA TYR A 64 21.45 -8.76 5.94
C TYR A 64 20.79 -9.91 6.73
N GLN A 65 20.98 -9.95 8.05
CA GLN A 65 20.25 -10.86 8.91
C GLN A 65 18.88 -10.28 9.22
N LEU A 66 17.85 -11.12 9.11
CA LEU A 66 16.47 -10.71 9.36
C LEU A 66 16.28 -10.28 10.83
N ILE A 67 15.90 -9.02 11.04
CA ILE A 67 15.55 -8.47 12.35
C ILE A 67 14.04 -8.59 12.57
N ALA A 68 13.25 -8.15 11.58
CA ALA A 68 11.80 -8.13 11.66
C ALA A 68 11.17 -8.35 10.28
N THR A 69 9.93 -8.83 10.29
CA THR A 69 9.12 -9.02 9.09
C THR A 69 7.69 -8.61 9.37
N THR A 70 7.04 -8.00 8.39
CA THR A 70 5.60 -7.73 8.44
C THR A 70 4.99 -7.97 7.06
N PRO A 71 3.82 -8.64 6.97
CA PRO A 71 3.11 -8.73 5.71
C PRO A 71 2.53 -7.36 5.33
N PHE A 72 2.21 -7.17 4.05
CA PHE A 72 1.43 -6.02 3.61
C PHE A 72 0.06 -6.09 4.26
N ILE A 73 -0.37 -5.00 4.88
CA ILE A 73 -1.73 -4.86 5.36
C ILE A 73 -2.59 -4.55 4.14
N LYS A 74 -3.51 -5.47 3.81
CA LYS A 74 -4.55 -5.17 2.82
C LYS A 74 -5.57 -4.28 3.52
N PRO A 75 -5.81 -3.04 3.05
CA PRO A 75 -6.90 -2.25 3.60
C PRO A 75 -8.21 -3.04 3.47
N PRO A 76 -9.18 -2.84 4.37
CA PRO A 76 -10.45 -3.51 4.26
C PRO A 76 -11.09 -3.15 2.92
N ASP A 77 -11.25 -4.16 2.07
CA ASP A 77 -11.94 -4.06 0.79
C ASP A 77 -13.42 -3.82 1.05
N ILE A 78 -13.83 -2.56 1.16
CA ILE A 78 -15.24 -2.20 1.28
C ILE A 78 -15.83 -2.17 -0.13
N HIS A 79 -16.48 -3.26 -0.53
CA HIS A 79 -17.26 -3.34 -1.75
C HIS A 79 -18.74 -3.10 -1.46
N LEU A 80 -19.24 -1.88 -1.68
CA LEU A 80 -20.66 -1.59 -1.53
C LEU A 80 -21.38 -1.71 -2.87
N PRO A 81 -22.52 -2.41 -2.95
CA PRO A 81 -23.28 -2.49 -4.19
C PRO A 81 -23.89 -1.12 -4.54
N ILE A 82 -23.78 -0.77 -5.82
CA ILE A 82 -24.48 0.38 -6.40
C ILE A 82 -25.77 -0.11 -7.03
N LEU A 83 -26.87 0.54 -6.62
CA LEU A 83 -28.23 0.19 -6.97
C LEU A 83 -28.90 1.34 -7.71
N LEU A 84 -29.70 1.01 -8.71
CA LEU A 84 -30.54 1.97 -9.40
C LEU A 84 -31.65 2.51 -8.47
N ILE A 85 -31.86 3.83 -8.41
CA ILE A 85 -32.87 4.44 -7.52
C ILE A 85 -34.29 4.22 -8.03
N ASP A 86 -34.50 4.47 -9.32
CA ASP A 86 -35.80 4.45 -9.97
C ASP A 86 -35.77 3.55 -11.19
N GLU A 87 -36.91 2.96 -11.55
CA GLU A 87 -37.00 2.21 -12.79
C GLU A 87 -36.68 3.12 -13.98
N ILE A 88 -35.87 2.62 -14.90
CA ILE A 88 -35.54 3.32 -16.14
C ILE A 88 -35.83 2.45 -17.34
N THR A 89 -36.20 3.11 -18.43
CA THR A 89 -36.28 2.51 -19.75
C THR A 89 -35.28 3.21 -20.65
N LEU A 90 -34.44 2.42 -21.31
CA LEU A 90 -33.40 2.85 -22.24
C LEU A 90 -33.81 2.47 -23.66
N PRO A 91 -34.03 3.45 -24.57
CA PRO A 91 -34.21 3.19 -25.99
C PRO A 91 -33.02 2.42 -26.60
N PRO A 92 -33.20 1.77 -27.77
CA PRO A 92 -32.09 1.22 -28.53
C PRO A 92 -30.98 2.25 -28.77
N TYR A 93 -29.71 1.83 -28.68
CA TYR A 93 -28.53 2.66 -28.99
C TYR A 93 -28.52 4.04 -28.32
N SER A 94 -28.99 4.12 -27.08
CA SER A 94 -29.10 5.37 -26.35
C SER A 94 -28.23 5.38 -25.11
N GLU A 95 -27.84 6.57 -24.69
CA GLU A 95 -27.19 6.82 -23.41
C GLU A 95 -28.11 7.63 -22.49
N LYS A 96 -27.95 7.44 -21.17
CA LYS A 96 -28.72 8.16 -20.17
C LYS A 96 -27.91 8.35 -18.90
N LEU A 97 -27.95 9.55 -18.34
CA LEU A 97 -27.45 9.81 -17.00
C LEU A 97 -28.51 9.39 -15.97
N ILE A 98 -28.14 8.53 -15.03
CA ILE A 98 -29.07 7.92 -14.08
C ILE A 98 -28.62 8.14 -12.64
N ASN A 99 -29.59 8.33 -11.74
CA ASN A 99 -29.32 8.44 -10.31
C ASN A 99 -29.17 7.04 -9.70
N VAL A 100 -28.11 6.87 -8.91
CA VAL A 100 -27.77 5.62 -8.25
C VAL A 100 -27.58 5.84 -6.76
N LYS A 101 -27.71 4.77 -5.98
CA LYS A 101 -27.48 4.79 -4.53
C LYS A 101 -26.64 3.62 -4.07
N THR A 102 -25.96 3.77 -2.95
CA THR A 102 -25.35 2.64 -2.23
C THR A 102 -26.38 1.95 -1.35
N ALA A 103 -26.19 0.65 -1.08
CA ALA A 103 -27.03 -0.06 -0.11
C ALA A 103 -26.77 0.36 1.35
N SER A 104 -25.55 0.79 1.65
CA SER A 104 -25.13 1.20 2.99
C SER A 104 -24.85 2.71 3.04
N PRO A 105 -25.24 3.39 4.13
CA PRO A 105 -25.02 4.82 4.25
C PRO A 105 -23.54 5.16 4.49
N ILE A 106 -23.03 6.00 3.61
CA ILE A 106 -21.78 6.74 3.68
C ILE A 106 -22.11 8.12 4.30
N LYS A 107 -21.48 8.44 5.43
CA LYS A 107 -21.80 9.64 6.21
C LYS A 107 -21.33 10.95 5.55
N ASN A 108 -20.27 10.88 4.74
CA ASN A 108 -19.58 12.03 4.19
C ASN A 108 -19.56 11.98 2.67
N THR A 109 -19.40 13.13 2.03
CA THR A 109 -19.07 13.20 0.61
C THR A 109 -17.69 12.60 0.39
N ILE A 110 -17.62 11.57 -0.44
CA ILE A 110 -16.36 10.88 -0.76
C ILE A 110 -16.31 10.56 -2.25
N ASP A 111 -15.10 10.59 -2.80
CA ASP A 111 -14.83 10.06 -4.12
C ASP A 111 -14.55 8.56 -4.00
N VAL A 112 -15.23 7.77 -4.84
CA VAL A 112 -15.16 6.30 -4.79
C VAL A 112 -14.89 5.76 -6.18
N LEU A 113 -14.17 4.64 -6.27
CA LEU A 113 -13.99 3.92 -7.52
C LEU A 113 -15.21 3.03 -7.76
N PHE A 114 -15.89 3.21 -8.89
CA PHE A 114 -17.00 2.38 -9.33
C PHE A 114 -16.55 1.35 -10.37
N GLU A 115 -16.99 0.12 -10.17
CA GLU A 115 -16.77 -1.02 -11.06
C GLU A 115 -18.12 -1.66 -11.46
N PRO A 116 -18.46 -1.68 -12.76
CA PRO A 116 -19.69 -2.27 -13.27
C PRO A 116 -19.85 -3.75 -12.97
N ALA A 117 -21.09 -4.19 -12.82
CA ALA A 117 -21.40 -5.61 -12.68
C ALA A 117 -21.34 -6.31 -14.05
N HIS A 118 -20.60 -7.42 -14.12
CA HIS A 118 -20.41 -8.16 -15.38
C HIS A 118 -21.69 -8.71 -16.01
N ASN A 119 -22.75 -8.90 -15.22
CA ASN A 119 -24.04 -9.40 -15.68
C ASN A 119 -24.81 -8.40 -16.56
N LEU A 120 -24.37 -7.15 -16.67
CA LEU A 120 -24.97 -6.15 -17.55
C LEU A 120 -24.45 -6.24 -18.99
N TYR A 121 -23.21 -6.71 -19.19
CA TYR A 121 -22.63 -6.89 -20.53
C TYR A 121 -23.40 -7.93 -21.35
N SER A 122 -23.89 -9.01 -20.72
CA SER A 122 -24.72 -10.01 -21.40
C SER A 122 -26.07 -9.44 -21.86
N LYS A 123 -26.52 -8.34 -21.27
CA LYS A 123 -27.72 -7.58 -21.69
C LYS A 123 -27.40 -6.46 -22.69
N GLN A 124 -26.14 -6.33 -23.10
CA GLN A 124 -25.61 -5.22 -23.91
C GLN A 124 -25.89 -3.85 -23.28
N ILE A 125 -25.87 -3.80 -21.95
CA ILE A 125 -25.90 -2.56 -21.19
C ILE A 125 -24.46 -2.26 -20.79
N LEU A 126 -23.94 -1.12 -21.25
CA LEU A 126 -22.57 -0.71 -21.02
C LEU A 126 -22.52 0.34 -19.92
N LEU A 127 -21.55 0.15 -19.03
CA LEU A 127 -21.15 1.05 -17.97
C LEU A 127 -19.62 1.06 -17.96
N ALA A 128 -19.03 2.21 -17.67
CA ALA A 128 -17.58 2.36 -17.55
C ALA A 128 -17.15 2.29 -16.08
N ASN A 129 -15.91 1.88 -15.84
CA ASN A 129 -15.24 2.17 -14.58
C ASN A 129 -15.14 3.69 -14.45
N ALA A 130 -15.47 4.22 -13.27
CA ALA A 130 -15.52 5.66 -13.06
C ALA A 130 -15.18 6.02 -11.62
N ILE A 131 -14.69 7.24 -11.41
CA ILE A 131 -14.65 7.84 -10.08
C ILE A 131 -15.99 8.54 -9.88
N LEU A 132 -16.73 8.14 -8.84
CA LEU A 132 -18.00 8.74 -8.49
C LEU A 132 -17.83 9.60 -7.26
N LYS A 133 -18.38 10.82 -7.33
CA LYS A 133 -18.58 11.64 -6.15
C LYS A 133 -19.89 11.20 -5.49
N MET A 134 -19.81 10.56 -4.33
CA MET A 134 -20.96 10.12 -3.57
C MET A 134 -21.38 11.22 -2.60
N GLU A 135 -22.61 11.70 -2.70
CA GLU A 135 -23.18 12.73 -1.81
C GLU A 135 -24.48 12.18 -1.22
N ASN A 136 -24.60 12.12 0.10
CA ASN A 136 -25.79 11.57 0.77
C ASN A 136 -26.20 10.17 0.23
N ASN A 137 -25.23 9.30 -0.03
CA ASN A 137 -25.40 7.95 -0.57
C ASN A 137 -25.88 7.87 -2.02
N THR A 138 -25.94 9.00 -2.73
CA THR A 138 -26.34 9.03 -4.12
C THR A 138 -25.24 9.57 -5.01
N SER A 139 -25.29 9.19 -6.27
CA SER A 139 -24.44 9.74 -7.33
C SER A 139 -25.13 9.56 -8.67
N GLN A 140 -24.46 9.97 -9.74
CA GLN A 140 -24.94 9.82 -11.11
C GLN A 140 -23.95 9.01 -11.93
N ILE A 141 -24.47 8.12 -12.77
CA ILE A 141 -23.67 7.30 -13.68
C ILE A 141 -24.27 7.36 -15.08
N MET A 142 -23.41 7.42 -16.10
CA MET A 142 -23.83 7.28 -17.49
C MET A 142 -24.02 5.79 -17.82
N ILE A 143 -25.20 5.43 -18.32
CA ILE A 143 -25.51 4.08 -18.78
C ILE A 143 -25.85 4.10 -20.26
N ILE A 144 -25.36 3.10 -21.01
CA ILE A 144 -25.59 3.00 -22.45
C ILE A 144 -26.31 1.69 -22.75
N ASN A 145 -27.40 1.76 -23.51
CA ASN A 145 -28.01 0.59 -24.12
C ASN A 145 -27.41 0.39 -25.51
N ALA A 146 -26.51 -0.57 -25.66
CA ALA A 146 -25.90 -0.94 -26.93
C ALA A 146 -26.70 -1.99 -27.72
N ASN A 147 -27.92 -2.30 -27.27
CA ASN A 147 -28.83 -3.23 -27.93
C ASN A 147 -29.71 -2.50 -28.97
N ASP A 148 -30.17 -3.24 -29.97
CA ASP A 148 -31.17 -2.79 -30.97
C ASP A 148 -32.60 -2.75 -30.42
N ARG A 149 -32.80 -3.21 -29.18
CA ARG A 149 -34.10 -3.22 -28.49
C ARG A 149 -34.09 -2.34 -27.25
N GLN A 150 -35.27 -1.84 -26.92
CA GLN A 150 -35.52 -1.13 -25.67
C GLN A 150 -35.25 -2.06 -24.47
N ARG A 151 -34.61 -1.51 -23.42
CA ARG A 151 -34.30 -2.23 -22.19
C ARG A 151 -34.85 -1.48 -20.99
N THR A 152 -35.61 -2.17 -20.15
CA THR A 152 -36.08 -1.64 -18.87
C THR A 152 -35.26 -2.26 -17.74
N LEU A 153 -34.71 -1.42 -16.87
CA LEU A 153 -34.02 -1.84 -15.65
C LEU A 153 -34.88 -1.44 -14.47
N SER A 154 -35.27 -2.42 -13.66
CA SER A 154 -36.11 -2.21 -12.49
C SER A 154 -35.36 -1.47 -11.39
N LYS A 155 -36.11 -0.79 -10.52
CA LYS A 155 -35.60 -0.20 -9.28
C LYS A 155 -34.80 -1.21 -8.47
N ASN A 156 -33.71 -0.75 -7.85
CA ASN A 156 -32.73 -1.54 -7.11
C ASN A 156 -31.96 -2.58 -7.94
N THR A 157 -31.98 -2.51 -9.28
CA THR A 157 -31.05 -3.30 -10.10
C THR A 157 -29.61 -2.98 -9.67
N LYS A 158 -28.83 -4.01 -9.36
CA LYS A 158 -27.39 -3.87 -9.07
C LYS A 158 -26.65 -3.53 -10.36
N LEU A 159 -26.02 -2.36 -10.38
CA LEU A 159 -25.27 -1.84 -11.53
C LEU A 159 -23.78 -2.14 -11.44
N GLY A 160 -23.29 -2.40 -10.24
CA GLY A 160 -21.89 -2.59 -9.97
C GLY A 160 -21.64 -2.53 -8.48
N HIS A 161 -20.43 -2.12 -8.14
CA HIS A 161 -20.05 -1.85 -6.77
C HIS A 161 -19.06 -0.71 -6.73
N ILE A 162 -18.94 -0.09 -5.57
CA ILE A 162 -17.92 0.91 -5.29
C ILE A 162 -16.91 0.35 -4.31
N SER A 163 -15.67 0.79 -4.49
CA SER A 163 -14.54 0.51 -3.64
C SER A 163 -14.00 1.84 -3.13
N TYR A 164 -13.87 1.96 -1.81
CA TYR A 164 -13.28 3.14 -1.17
C TYR A 164 -12.56 2.74 0.12
N GLN A 165 -11.48 3.45 0.42
CA GLN A 165 -10.74 3.26 1.66
C GLN A 165 -11.30 4.20 2.72
N THR A 166 -11.75 3.66 3.85
CA THR A 166 -12.40 4.41 4.94
C THR A 166 -11.45 5.20 5.84
N GLU A 167 -10.16 5.25 5.53
CA GLU A 167 -9.21 5.92 6.41
C GLU A 167 -8.86 7.31 5.88
N LEU A 168 -9.34 8.32 6.61
CA LEU A 168 -8.77 9.66 6.56
C LEU A 168 -7.26 9.53 6.84
N ASN A 169 -6.44 9.91 5.86
CA ASN A 169 -5.01 10.26 5.96
C ASN A 169 -3.93 9.24 5.55
N ASN A 170 -4.24 8.04 5.05
CA ASN A 170 -3.20 7.13 4.58
C ASN A 170 -3.40 6.72 3.12
N TYR A 171 -2.97 7.58 2.19
CA TYR A 171 -2.82 7.21 0.79
C TYR A 171 -1.41 6.66 0.54
N CYS A 172 -1.31 5.44 0.05
CA CYS A 172 -0.19 5.01 -0.79
C CYS A 172 -0.70 4.95 -2.22
N ILE A 173 -0.47 6.01 -3.00
CA ILE A 173 -0.58 5.93 -4.46
C ILE A 173 0.69 5.23 -4.93
N LEU A 174 0.64 3.90 -5.05
CA LEU A 174 1.64 3.19 -5.84
C LEU A 174 1.21 3.33 -7.30
N PRO A 175 2.01 3.94 -8.18
CA PRO A 175 1.80 3.78 -9.60
C PRO A 175 1.93 2.28 -9.90
N ILE A 176 0.79 1.63 -10.18
CA ILE A 176 0.79 0.30 -10.77
C ILE A 176 1.30 0.52 -12.19
N LEU A 177 2.61 0.33 -12.38
CA LEU A 177 3.12 0.04 -13.72
C LEU A 177 2.39 -1.23 -14.14
N SER A 178 1.62 -1.13 -15.22
CA SER A 178 0.96 -2.28 -15.83
C SER A 178 1.99 -3.40 -15.95
N GLU A 179 1.68 -4.56 -15.35
CA GLU A 179 2.42 -5.79 -15.61
C GLU A 179 2.27 -6.04 -17.12
N ASP A 180 3.30 -5.71 -17.88
CA ASP A 180 3.48 -6.35 -19.18
C ASP A 180 3.62 -7.85 -18.87
N ASP A 181 2.65 -8.65 -19.32
CA ASP A 181 2.55 -10.11 -19.18
C ASP A 181 3.75 -10.90 -19.78
N ASN A 182 4.87 -10.22 -20.07
CA ASN A 182 6.08 -10.78 -20.69
C ASN A 182 7.37 -10.50 -19.92
N TYR A 183 7.32 -10.09 -18.65
CA TYR A 183 8.55 -10.07 -17.84
C TYR A 183 8.87 -11.49 -17.34
N GLN A 184 9.68 -12.22 -18.10
CA GLN A 184 10.40 -13.39 -17.59
C GLN A 184 11.61 -12.89 -16.79
N PRO A 185 11.59 -12.92 -15.44
CA PRO A 185 12.79 -12.64 -14.69
C PRO A 185 13.82 -13.73 -15.02
N THR A 186 14.89 -13.36 -15.70
CA THR A 186 16.07 -14.21 -15.80
C THR A 186 16.67 -14.35 -14.40
N TYR A 187 16.22 -15.35 -13.65
CA TYR A 187 16.88 -15.79 -12.44
C TYR A 187 18.26 -16.34 -12.81
N SER A 188 19.28 -15.49 -12.66
CA SER A 188 20.67 -15.93 -12.67
C SER A 188 21.23 -15.80 -11.25
N LYS A 189 21.65 -16.96 -10.72
CA LYS A 189 22.35 -17.22 -9.44
C LYS A 189 21.44 -17.63 -8.28
N SER A 190 21.16 -18.93 -8.26
CA SER A 190 20.93 -19.68 -7.03
C SER A 190 22.04 -19.40 -6.01
N PHE A 191 21.71 -18.78 -4.88
CA PHE A 191 22.60 -18.76 -3.72
C PHE A 191 22.59 -20.15 -3.09
N ASN A 192 23.57 -20.99 -3.48
CA ASN A 192 23.82 -22.26 -2.81
C ASN A 192 24.43 -21.99 -1.43
N TYR A 193 23.61 -22.08 -0.39
CA TYR A 193 24.06 -22.04 0.99
C TYR A 193 24.79 -23.36 1.33
N LYS A 194 26.12 -23.38 1.17
CA LYS A 194 26.94 -24.49 1.68
C LYS A 194 26.98 -24.41 3.21
N ARG A 195 26.14 -25.23 3.85
CA ARG A 195 26.16 -25.48 5.29
C ARG A 195 27.48 -26.18 5.64
N ASN A 196 28.42 -25.46 6.22
CA ASN A 196 29.71 -26.00 6.64
C ASN A 196 29.51 -26.85 7.92
N LYS A 197 29.33 -28.16 7.77
CA LYS A 197 29.39 -29.12 8.87
C LYS A 197 30.82 -29.66 8.94
N ASN A 198 31.66 -29.04 9.76
CA ASN A 198 32.87 -29.65 10.27
C ASN A 198 33.08 -29.19 11.71
N ASN A 199 32.69 -30.04 12.66
CA ASN A 199 33.29 -30.09 13.99
C ASN A 199 33.12 -31.50 14.55
N THR A 200 33.98 -32.40 14.08
CA THR A 200 34.44 -33.56 14.84
C THR A 200 35.75 -33.18 15.54
N ARG A 201 35.78 -33.24 16.87
CA ARG A 201 36.95 -33.53 17.73
C ARG A 201 36.38 -33.88 19.11
N LYS A 202 36.31 -35.17 19.48
CA LYS A 202 37.38 -36.02 20.04
C LYS A 202 38.17 -35.34 21.15
N SER A 203 37.97 -35.88 22.35
CA SER A 203 38.61 -35.65 23.63
C SER A 203 40.03 -36.26 23.71
N GLY A 204 40.84 -35.74 24.63
CA GLY A 204 42.18 -36.22 25.03
C GLY A 204 43.21 -35.09 24.95
N SER A 205 43.50 -34.34 26.02
CA SER A 205 44.30 -34.61 27.24
C SER A 205 45.81 -34.31 27.10
N CYS A 206 46.30 -33.56 28.09
CA CYS A 206 47.69 -33.34 28.55
C CYS A 206 48.42 -32.03 28.12
N ASP A 207 48.50 -31.16 29.13
CA ASP A 207 49.38 -30.01 29.45
C ASP A 207 50.91 -30.24 29.32
N PRO A 208 51.81 -29.28 29.67
CA PRO A 208 51.79 -27.81 29.52
C PRO A 208 53.15 -27.21 29.03
N LEU A 209 53.20 -25.91 28.72
CA LEU A 209 54.19 -24.92 29.26
C LEU A 209 54.57 -23.74 28.33
N PHE A 210 54.77 -22.59 29.00
CA PHE A 210 55.64 -21.43 28.73
C PHE A 210 55.17 -20.23 27.87
N ARG A 211 54.77 -19.18 28.63
CA ARG A 211 55.16 -17.75 28.60
C ARG A 211 55.06 -16.93 27.30
N GLY A 212 54.26 -15.85 27.38
CA GLY A 212 54.47 -14.62 26.61
C GLY A 212 53.57 -13.47 27.06
N LYS A 213 54.13 -12.47 27.75
CA LYS A 213 53.46 -11.26 28.26
C LYS A 213 53.26 -10.19 27.16
N ARG A 214 52.37 -9.23 27.46
CA ARG A 214 52.23 -7.82 26.94
C ARG A 214 51.23 -7.68 25.78
N LYS A 215 50.49 -6.58 25.64
CA LYS A 215 50.28 -5.33 26.41
C LYS A 215 48.96 -4.75 25.89
N VAL A 216 48.08 -4.32 26.78
CA VAL A 216 46.97 -3.41 26.45
C VAL A 216 47.56 -2.02 26.20
N ARG A 217 47.12 -1.34 25.14
CA ARG A 217 47.26 0.11 24.97
C ARG A 217 45.92 0.68 24.53
N TYR A 218 45.33 1.46 25.44
CA TYR A 218 44.40 2.54 25.12
C TYR A 218 45.23 3.80 24.83
N THR A 219 44.83 4.56 23.81
CA THR A 219 45.13 5.99 23.66
C THR A 219 43.99 6.64 22.89
N ASP A 220 43.14 7.34 23.65
CA ASP A 220 42.79 8.77 23.55
C ASP A 220 42.51 9.48 22.21
N PHE A 221 41.28 10.03 22.18
CA PHE A 221 40.89 11.43 21.99
C PHE A 221 41.34 12.28 20.77
N THR A 222 40.29 12.93 20.23
CA THR A 222 40.19 14.25 19.55
C THR A 222 40.76 14.45 18.15
N CYS A 223 39.92 14.90 17.21
CA CYS A 223 39.87 16.34 16.89
C CYS A 223 38.56 16.76 16.20
N ARG A 224 38.11 17.96 16.57
CA ARG A 224 37.00 18.74 16.01
C ARG A 224 37.35 19.28 14.61
N LYS A 225 36.34 19.51 13.79
CA LYS A 225 35.84 20.88 13.51
C LYS A 225 34.36 20.81 13.20
#